data_AF-A0A8D8ATP1-F1
#
_entry.id   AF-A0A8D8ATP1-F1
#
_cell.length_a   1.000
_cell.length_b   1.000
_cell.length_c   1.000
_cell.angle_alpha   90.00
_cell.angle_beta   90.00
_cell.angle_gamma   90.00
#
_symmetry.space_group_name_H-M   'P 1'
#
loop_
_entity.id
_entity.type
_entity.pdbx_description
1 polymer ?
#
loop_
_entity_poly.entity_id
_entity_poly.type
_entity_poly.pdbx_seq_one_letter_code
_entity_poly.pdbx_strand_id
1 'polypeptide(L)'
;MSAAPFSRLDPFDCKNGDFEYYLEQFDQFLAINSVADDESKKVPLFIASIGQDAYKILKESCGQADPKGKTFEELRALLLEYFARREFYQRNQRQGEYTGAFINEVKRLSLKCNFGPFQKEALRDRIACGRLEPDDKDDKTSMAPQQTTHPKQQQQRQQQQQQNQPRKPKNPQSAPPQLLAELQTVAIPDGSAKGAKKKQPQQNQPNQRKCKICGHLHVESECPHMGASCFMCRKKGHIASVCREKIIKGQSWSFYEPPQPRKRNIFVMEPAWY
;
A
#
# COMPACT_ATOMS: atom_id res chain seq x y z
N MET A 1 -49.13 7.95 -28.11
CA MET A 1 -47.77 8.42 -27.75
C MET A 1 -47.40 7.84 -26.40
N SER A 2 -46.18 7.33 -26.25
CA SER A 2 -45.50 7.31 -24.96
C SER A 2 -44.00 7.24 -25.28
N ALA A 3 -43.25 8.30 -24.97
CA ALA A 3 -41.81 8.29 -25.16
C ALA A 3 -41.23 7.35 -24.11
N ALA A 4 -40.58 6.27 -24.54
CA ALA A 4 -39.99 5.31 -23.62
C ALA A 4 -38.95 6.00 -22.72
N PRO A 5 -38.95 5.75 -21.40
CA PRO A 5 -37.88 6.19 -20.53
C PRO A 5 -36.66 5.30 -20.80
N PHE A 6 -35.97 5.55 -21.91
CA PHE A 6 -34.62 5.07 -22.11
C PHE A 6 -33.71 5.83 -21.13
N SER A 7 -33.72 5.41 -19.87
CA SER A 7 -32.69 5.76 -18.90
C SER A 7 -31.38 5.20 -19.43
N ARG A 8 -30.64 6.04 -20.17
CA ARG A 8 -29.34 5.68 -20.72
C ARG A 8 -28.42 5.31 -19.57
N LEU A 9 -28.12 4.02 -19.43
CA LEU A 9 -27.02 3.56 -18.60
C LEU A 9 -25.73 3.73 -19.38
N ASP A 10 -24.80 4.54 -18.87
CA ASP A 10 -23.52 4.75 -19.52
C ASP A 10 -22.59 3.53 -19.31
N PRO A 11 -21.73 3.19 -20.31
CA PRO A 11 -20.83 2.06 -20.21
C PRO A 11 -19.87 2.15 -19.02
N PHE A 12 -19.52 1.01 -18.44
CA PHE A 12 -18.72 0.97 -17.23
C PHE A 12 -17.24 1.35 -17.47
N ASP A 13 -16.74 2.35 -16.73
CA ASP A 13 -15.32 2.73 -16.74
C ASP A 13 -14.45 1.73 -15.96
N CYS A 14 -13.78 0.85 -16.69
CA CYS A 14 -12.87 -0.16 -16.16
C CYS A 14 -11.59 0.39 -15.50
N LYS A 15 -11.33 1.71 -15.56
CA LYS A 15 -10.14 2.34 -14.96
C LYS A 15 -10.44 2.99 -13.60
N ASN A 16 -11.53 3.73 -13.51
CA ASN A 16 -11.86 4.53 -12.31
C ASN A 16 -13.23 4.22 -11.69
N GLY A 17 -14.07 3.42 -12.36
CA GLY A 17 -15.41 3.10 -11.89
C GLY A 17 -15.42 2.09 -10.75
N ASP A 18 -16.35 2.26 -9.81
CA ASP A 18 -16.73 1.22 -8.85
C ASP A 18 -17.78 0.30 -9.50
N PHE A 19 -17.45 -1.00 -9.60
CA PHE A 19 -18.32 -1.97 -10.26
C PHE A 19 -19.54 -2.35 -9.42
N GLU A 20 -19.49 -2.23 -8.08
CA GLU A 20 -20.66 -2.44 -7.23
C GLU A 20 -21.70 -1.34 -7.50
N TYR A 21 -21.26 -0.08 -7.56
CA TYR A 21 -22.13 1.06 -7.90
C TYR A 21 -22.68 1.02 -9.33
N TYR A 22 -21.94 0.45 -10.29
CA TYR A 22 -22.47 0.20 -11.63
C TYR A 22 -23.56 -0.88 -11.64
N LEU A 23 -23.39 -1.95 -10.86
CA LEU A 23 -24.40 -3.00 -10.72
C LEU A 23 -25.68 -2.47 -10.07
N GLU A 24 -25.59 -1.62 -9.04
CA GLU A 24 -26.76 -0.96 -8.45
C GLU A 24 -27.55 -0.14 -9.49
N GLN A 25 -26.85 0.62 -10.34
CA GLN A 25 -27.48 1.35 -11.45
C GLN A 25 -28.05 0.42 -12.52
N PHE A 26 -27.39 -0.70 -12.80
CA PHE A 26 -27.91 -1.72 -13.72
C PHE A 26 -29.18 -2.38 -13.17
N ASP A 27 -29.25 -2.68 -11.87
CA ASP A 27 -30.44 -3.23 -11.23
C ASP A 27 -31.63 -2.24 -11.33
N GLN A 28 -31.40 -0.92 -11.18
CA GLN A 28 -32.43 0.11 -11.45
C GLN A 28 -32.81 0.19 -12.95
N PHE A 29 -31.83 0.04 -13.85
CA PHE A 29 -32.07 0.02 -15.29
C PHE A 29 -32.92 -1.21 -15.71
N LEU A 30 -32.72 -2.38 -15.11
CA LEU A 30 -33.58 -3.55 -15.29
C LEU A 30 -35.02 -3.28 -14.83
N ALA A 31 -35.20 -2.61 -13.69
CA ALA A 31 -36.52 -2.26 -13.15
C ALA A 31 -37.27 -1.29 -14.08
N ILE A 32 -36.63 -0.22 -14.54
CA ILE A 32 -37.25 0.76 -15.46
C ILE A 32 -37.67 0.11 -16.79
N ASN A 33 -36.86 -0.82 -17.31
CA ASN A 33 -37.18 -1.54 -18.54
C ASN A 33 -38.17 -2.71 -18.34
N SER A 34 -38.62 -2.99 -17.11
CA SER A 34 -39.49 -4.14 -16.79
C SER A 34 -38.86 -5.49 -17.18
N VAL A 35 -37.54 -5.62 -17.00
CA VAL A 35 -36.72 -6.82 -17.27
C VAL A 35 -36.23 -7.48 -15.98
N ALA A 36 -36.56 -6.91 -14.82
CA ALA A 36 -36.09 -7.37 -13.49
C ALA A 36 -36.40 -8.86 -13.18
N ASP A 37 -37.47 -9.43 -13.75
CA ASP A 37 -37.84 -10.85 -13.57
C ASP A 37 -37.58 -11.71 -14.83
N ASP A 38 -37.12 -11.11 -15.94
CA ASP A 38 -36.93 -11.80 -17.22
C ASP A 38 -35.45 -12.12 -17.50
N GLU A 39 -34.99 -13.23 -16.92
CA GLU A 39 -33.63 -13.75 -17.10
C GLU A 39 -33.20 -13.87 -18.57
N SER A 40 -34.13 -14.15 -19.49
CA SER A 40 -33.82 -14.30 -20.92
C SER A 40 -33.35 -12.99 -21.56
N LYS A 41 -33.74 -11.85 -20.98
CA LYS A 41 -33.37 -10.50 -21.43
C LYS A 41 -32.25 -9.87 -20.60
N LYS A 42 -32.08 -10.25 -19.32
CA LYS A 42 -31.02 -9.72 -18.45
C LYS A 42 -29.62 -9.89 -19.05
N VAL A 43 -29.28 -11.10 -19.50
CA VAL A 43 -27.93 -11.40 -20.03
C VAL A 43 -27.62 -10.62 -21.34
N PRO A 44 -28.49 -10.62 -22.37
CA PRO A 44 -28.30 -9.76 -23.54
C PRO A 44 -28.19 -8.27 -23.20
N LEU A 45 -29.04 -7.77 -22.29
CA LEU A 45 -29.07 -6.36 -21.91
C LEU A 45 -27.82 -5.96 -21.12
N PHE A 46 -27.34 -6.82 -20.23
CA PHE A 46 -26.08 -6.62 -19.51
C PHE A 46 -24.89 -6.56 -20.47
N ILE A 47 -24.77 -7.53 -21.39
CA ILE A 47 -23.71 -7.56 -22.41
C ILE A 47 -23.74 -6.30 -23.29
N ALA A 48 -24.93 -5.78 -23.61
CA ALA A 48 -25.07 -4.55 -24.38
C ALA A 48 -24.65 -3.29 -23.60
N SER A 49 -24.95 -3.22 -22.30
CA SER A 49 -24.71 -2.01 -21.48
C SER A 49 -23.32 -1.92 -20.84
N ILE A 50 -22.67 -3.04 -20.46
CA ILE A 50 -21.41 -2.99 -19.69
C ILE A 50 -20.23 -2.32 -20.39
N GLY A 51 -20.29 -2.17 -21.72
CA GLY A 51 -19.21 -1.58 -22.51
C GLY A 51 -18.13 -2.57 -22.94
N GLN A 52 -17.34 -2.15 -23.92
CA GLN A 52 -16.46 -3.03 -24.67
C GLN A 52 -15.31 -3.62 -23.82
N ASP A 53 -14.73 -2.84 -22.91
CA ASP A 53 -13.59 -3.30 -22.09
C ASP A 53 -14.04 -4.25 -20.98
N ALA A 54 -15.17 -3.97 -20.31
CA ALA A 54 -15.79 -4.89 -19.36
C ALA A 54 -16.20 -6.21 -20.05
N TYR A 55 -16.71 -6.15 -21.29
CA TYR A 55 -17.06 -7.35 -22.04
C TYR A 55 -15.83 -8.19 -22.46
N LYS A 56 -14.69 -7.57 -22.80
CA LYS A 56 -13.42 -8.31 -23.04
C LYS A 56 -13.01 -9.10 -21.78
N ILE A 57 -12.98 -8.41 -20.64
CA ILE A 57 -12.67 -8.99 -19.33
C ILE A 57 -13.64 -10.13 -19.00
N LEU A 58 -14.94 -9.94 -19.22
CA LEU A 58 -15.97 -10.97 -18.98
C LEU A 58 -15.73 -12.21 -19.85
N LYS A 59 -15.42 -12.01 -21.13
CA LYS A 59 -15.14 -13.09 -22.08
C LYS A 59 -13.89 -13.87 -21.70
N GLU A 60 -12.81 -13.18 -21.33
CA GLU A 60 -11.58 -13.79 -20.80
C GLU A 60 -11.87 -14.58 -19.50
N SER A 61 -12.68 -14.03 -18.60
CA SER A 61 -13.08 -14.67 -17.34
C SER A 61 -13.98 -15.90 -17.54
N CYS A 62 -14.68 -15.98 -18.66
CA CYS A 62 -15.48 -17.17 -19.03
C CYS A 62 -14.66 -18.30 -19.65
N GLY A 63 -13.42 -18.05 -20.09
CA GLY A 63 -12.54 -19.05 -20.68
C GLY A 63 -13.11 -19.64 -21.98
N GLN A 64 -13.47 -20.92 -21.96
CA GLN A 64 -14.05 -21.63 -23.11
C GLN A 64 -15.57 -21.46 -23.25
N ALA A 65 -16.27 -20.99 -22.20
CA ALA A 65 -17.71 -20.78 -22.25
C ALA A 65 -18.05 -19.43 -22.90
N ASP A 66 -19.12 -19.36 -23.71
CA ASP A 66 -19.67 -18.09 -24.18
C ASP A 66 -20.39 -17.39 -23.00
N PRO A 67 -20.11 -16.10 -22.71
CA PRO A 67 -20.90 -15.29 -21.77
C PRO A 67 -22.42 -15.38 -21.98
N LYS A 68 -22.91 -15.61 -23.21
CA LYS A 68 -24.35 -15.78 -23.50
C LYS A 68 -24.97 -17.05 -22.89
N GLY A 69 -24.17 -18.07 -22.59
CA GLY A 69 -24.61 -19.35 -22.04
C GLY A 69 -24.65 -19.42 -20.51
N LYS A 70 -24.33 -18.32 -19.83
CA LYS A 70 -24.36 -18.20 -18.36
C LYS A 70 -25.52 -17.33 -17.92
N THR A 71 -25.94 -17.50 -16.68
CA THR A 71 -26.93 -16.65 -16.00
C THR A 71 -26.36 -15.27 -15.68
N PHE A 72 -27.24 -14.28 -15.47
CA PHE A 72 -26.81 -12.93 -15.11
C PHE A 72 -25.96 -12.91 -13.82
N GLU A 73 -26.37 -13.65 -12.79
CA GLU A 73 -25.65 -13.73 -11.51
C GLU A 73 -24.25 -14.35 -11.64
N GLU A 74 -24.05 -15.32 -12.53
CA GLU A 74 -22.71 -15.84 -12.82
C GLU A 74 -21.81 -14.79 -13.50
N LEU A 75 -22.36 -13.99 -14.43
CA LEU A 75 -21.60 -12.91 -15.08
C LEU A 75 -21.28 -11.77 -14.09
N ARG A 76 -22.23 -11.43 -13.21
CA ARG A 76 -22.08 -10.49 -12.10
C ARG A 76 -20.94 -10.94 -11.17
N ALA A 77 -20.97 -12.20 -10.72
CA ALA A 77 -19.97 -12.77 -9.83
C ALA A 77 -18.57 -12.80 -10.45
N LEU A 78 -18.45 -13.21 -11.72
CA LEU A 78 -17.16 -13.25 -12.43
C LEU A 78 -16.49 -11.87 -12.53
N LEU A 79 -17.27 -10.83 -12.85
CA LEU A 79 -16.74 -9.48 -12.92
C LEU A 79 -16.41 -8.92 -11.52
N LEU A 80 -17.30 -9.05 -10.53
CA LEU A 80 -17.01 -8.64 -9.15
C LEU A 80 -15.70 -9.25 -8.63
N GLU A 81 -15.52 -10.55 -8.83
CA GLU A 81 -14.31 -11.28 -8.46
C GLU A 81 -13.06 -10.73 -9.17
N TYR A 82 -13.16 -10.43 -10.48
CA TYR A 82 -12.07 -9.85 -11.25
C TYR A 82 -11.73 -8.41 -10.80
N PHE A 83 -12.73 -7.57 -10.54
CA PHE A 83 -12.54 -6.20 -10.06
C PHE A 83 -11.91 -6.19 -8.66
N ALA A 84 -12.42 -6.99 -7.73
CA ALA A 84 -11.85 -7.14 -6.40
C ALA A 84 -10.40 -7.64 -6.43
N ARG A 85 -10.12 -8.72 -7.18
CA ARG A 85 -8.74 -9.24 -7.33
C ARG A 85 -7.82 -8.20 -7.96
N ARG A 86 -8.28 -7.43 -8.94
CA ARG A 86 -7.49 -6.35 -9.55
C ARG A 86 -7.15 -5.26 -8.55
N GLU A 87 -8.12 -4.77 -7.78
CA GLU A 87 -7.90 -3.77 -6.73
C GLU A 87 -6.87 -4.29 -5.70
N PHE A 88 -7.03 -5.53 -5.24
CA PHE A 88 -6.08 -6.20 -4.36
C PHE A 88 -4.66 -6.25 -4.96
N TYR A 89 -4.51 -6.73 -6.20
CA TYR A 89 -3.18 -6.89 -6.81
C TYR A 89 -2.53 -5.56 -7.24
N GLN A 90 -3.30 -4.50 -7.47
CA GLN A 90 -2.78 -3.15 -7.73
C GLN A 90 -2.40 -2.40 -6.45
N ARG A 91 -2.83 -2.86 -5.27
CA ARG A 91 -2.52 -2.20 -4.00
C ARG A 91 -1.04 -2.36 -3.62
N ASN A 92 -0.32 -1.25 -3.79
CA ASN A 92 1.02 -1.01 -3.25
C ASN A 92 0.97 0.01 -2.12
N GLN A 93 1.94 -0.04 -1.21
CA GLN A 93 2.16 0.96 -0.17
C GLN A 93 2.42 2.32 -0.83
N ARG A 94 1.77 3.37 -0.33
CA ARG A 94 1.95 4.74 -0.83
C ARG A 94 3.15 5.40 -0.15
N GLN A 95 3.78 6.38 -0.79
CA GLN A 95 4.83 7.17 -0.13
C GLN A 95 4.28 7.84 1.14
N GLY A 96 5.04 7.77 2.25
CA GLY A 96 4.60 8.22 3.57
C GLY A 96 3.54 7.35 4.25
N GLU A 97 3.06 6.26 3.64
CA GLU A 97 2.10 5.35 4.28
C GLU A 97 2.79 4.45 5.31
N TYR A 98 2.28 4.45 6.55
CA TYR A 98 2.73 3.52 7.57
C TYR A 98 2.46 2.06 7.16
N THR A 99 3.47 1.20 7.24
CA THR A 99 3.42 -0.21 6.81
C THR A 99 2.26 -1.00 7.42
N GLY A 100 1.86 -0.70 8.66
CA GLY A 100 0.68 -1.32 9.29
C GLY A 100 -0.65 -0.94 8.63
N ALA A 101 -0.79 0.29 8.15
CA ALA A 101 -1.98 0.73 7.41
C ALA A 101 -2.08 0.01 6.04
N PHE A 102 -0.95 -0.07 5.31
CA PHE A 102 -0.87 -0.84 4.06
C PHE A 102 -1.27 -2.31 4.27
N ILE A 103 -0.72 -2.99 5.28
CA ILE A 103 -1.04 -4.38 5.59
C ILE A 103 -2.53 -4.57 5.92
N ASN A 104 -3.11 -3.65 6.71
CA ASN A 104 -4.53 -3.73 7.06
C ASN A 104 -5.43 -3.51 5.86
N GLU A 105 -5.05 -2.61 4.94
CA GLU A 105 -5.82 -2.35 3.73
C GLU A 105 -5.74 -3.53 2.73
N VAL A 106 -4.55 -4.11 2.53
CA VAL A 106 -4.40 -5.33 1.72
C VAL A 106 -5.20 -6.50 2.31
N LYS A 107 -5.28 -6.62 3.64
CA LYS A 107 -6.19 -7.57 4.30
C LYS A 107 -7.66 -7.27 4.01
N ARG A 108 -8.09 -6.02 4.13
CA ARG A 108 -9.48 -5.59 3.84
C ARG A 108 -9.89 -5.96 2.41
N LEU A 109 -9.03 -5.66 1.43
CA LEU A 109 -9.26 -5.99 0.02
C LEU A 109 -9.35 -7.50 -0.22
N SER A 110 -8.52 -8.31 0.45
CA SER A 110 -8.53 -9.76 0.28
C SER A 110 -9.87 -10.44 0.62
N LEU A 111 -10.71 -9.80 1.43
CA LEU A 111 -12.03 -10.31 1.82
C LEU A 111 -13.01 -10.35 0.64
N LYS A 112 -12.86 -9.47 -0.35
CA LYS A 112 -13.71 -9.42 -1.56
C LYS A 112 -13.26 -10.37 -2.68
N CYS A 113 -12.09 -11.00 -2.55
CA CYS A 113 -11.36 -11.62 -3.67
C CYS A 113 -11.47 -13.16 -3.77
N ASN A 114 -12.38 -13.78 -3.00
CA ASN A 114 -12.65 -15.22 -2.90
C ASN A 114 -11.45 -16.17 -3.14
N PHE A 115 -10.28 -15.86 -2.56
CA PHE A 115 -9.05 -16.65 -2.73
C PHE A 115 -9.13 -18.08 -2.18
N GLY A 116 -10.17 -18.38 -1.40
CA GLY A 116 -10.39 -19.68 -0.78
C GLY A 116 -9.17 -20.10 0.06
N PRO A 117 -8.60 -21.31 -0.14
CA PRO A 117 -7.49 -21.80 0.66
C PRO A 117 -6.21 -20.97 0.50
N PHE A 118 -6.03 -20.26 -0.62
CA PHE A 118 -4.81 -19.52 -0.96
C PHE A 118 -4.77 -18.08 -0.43
N GLN A 119 -5.74 -17.67 0.40
CA GLN A 119 -5.82 -16.29 0.89
C GLN A 119 -4.57 -15.87 1.68
N LYS A 120 -3.95 -16.78 2.45
CA LYS A 120 -2.77 -16.48 3.27
C LYS A 120 -1.52 -16.28 2.41
N GLU A 121 -1.37 -17.09 1.38
CA GLU A 121 -0.31 -17.04 0.38
C GLU A 121 -0.43 -15.76 -0.45
N ALA A 122 -1.64 -15.47 -0.99
CA ALA A 122 -1.91 -14.24 -1.72
C ALA A 122 -1.62 -12.99 -0.88
N LEU A 123 -2.02 -12.98 0.40
CA LEU A 123 -1.70 -11.91 1.35
C LEU A 123 -0.19 -11.76 1.56
N ARG A 124 0.52 -12.86 1.83
CA ARG A 124 1.98 -12.84 2.03
C ARG A 124 2.68 -12.26 0.81
N ASP A 125 2.31 -12.73 -0.37
CA ASP A 125 2.99 -12.39 -1.62
C ASP A 125 2.67 -10.95 -2.06
N ARG A 126 1.43 -10.46 -1.89
CA ARG A 126 1.08 -9.04 -2.11
C ARG A 126 1.75 -8.11 -1.11
N ILE A 127 1.88 -8.51 0.16
CA ILE A 127 2.59 -7.72 1.18
C ILE A 127 4.11 -7.69 0.90
N ALA A 128 4.69 -8.78 0.42
CA ALA A 128 6.11 -8.83 0.03
C ALA A 128 6.38 -7.97 -1.21
N CYS A 129 5.60 -8.13 -2.28
CA CYS A 129 5.81 -7.44 -3.55
C CYS A 129 5.25 -6.01 -3.61
N GLY A 130 4.47 -5.58 -2.60
CA GLY A 130 3.79 -4.29 -2.58
C GLY A 130 4.26 -3.30 -1.52
N ARG A 131 5.24 -3.66 -0.68
CA ARG A 131 5.89 -2.69 0.21
C ARG A 131 6.76 -1.73 -0.59
N LEU A 132 6.88 -0.50 -0.09
CA LEU A 132 7.97 0.37 -0.49
C LEU A 132 9.19 -0.02 0.34
N GLU A 133 10.33 -0.15 -0.32
CA GLU A 133 11.62 -0.11 0.37
C GLU A 133 11.81 1.29 0.97
N PRO A 134 12.55 1.45 2.08
CA PRO A 134 12.94 2.76 2.56
C PRO A 134 13.70 3.51 1.47
N ASP A 135 13.32 4.75 1.18
CA ASP A 135 14.06 5.60 0.25
C ASP A 135 15.43 5.96 0.86
N ASP A 136 16.47 5.20 0.50
CA ASP A 136 17.90 5.40 0.85
C ASP A 136 18.49 6.78 0.45
N LYS A 137 17.65 7.72 0.00
CA LYS A 137 18.04 9.01 -0.59
C LYS A 137 17.46 10.25 0.10
N ASP A 138 16.41 10.11 0.91
CA ASP A 138 15.64 11.27 1.42
C ASP A 138 15.84 11.55 2.92
N ASP A 139 16.92 11.06 3.54
CA ASP A 139 17.19 11.29 4.97
C ASP A 139 18.57 11.93 5.26
N LYS A 140 18.84 13.07 4.58
CA LYS A 140 19.83 14.05 5.06
C LYS A 140 19.37 15.51 5.07
N THR A 141 18.19 15.84 4.55
CA THR A 141 17.63 17.18 4.71
C THR A 141 16.11 17.15 4.65
N SER A 142 15.47 17.65 5.72
CA SER A 142 14.04 17.97 5.82
C SER A 142 13.03 16.84 6.16
N MET A 143 13.18 16.25 7.35
CA MET A 143 12.10 16.37 8.34
C MET A 143 12.65 16.87 9.68
N ALA A 144 12.33 18.12 10.02
CA ALA A 144 12.43 18.56 11.41
C ALA A 144 11.38 17.80 12.23
N PRO A 145 11.69 17.32 13.46
CA PRO A 145 10.68 16.66 14.28
C PRO A 145 9.57 17.65 14.65
N GLN A 146 8.35 17.42 14.15
CA GLN A 146 7.17 18.01 14.79
C GLN A 146 7.01 17.35 16.15
N GLN A 147 7.54 18.00 17.19
CA GLN A 147 7.48 17.53 18.55
C GLN A 147 6.02 17.58 19.06
N THR A 148 5.29 16.48 18.97
CA THR A 148 3.97 16.33 19.63
C THR A 148 4.17 16.16 21.14
N THR A 149 4.51 17.25 21.84
CA THR A 149 4.77 17.27 23.30
C THR A 149 3.50 17.27 24.13
N HIS A 150 2.81 16.13 24.25
CA HIS A 150 1.72 15.95 25.21
C HIS A 150 1.96 14.73 26.12
N PRO A 151 2.76 14.94 27.19
CA PRO A 151 2.28 14.52 28.52
C PRO A 151 2.11 15.68 29.52
N LYS A 152 2.60 16.90 29.21
CA LYS A 152 2.64 18.01 30.20
C LYS A 152 1.34 18.80 30.38
N GLN A 153 0.41 18.79 29.41
CA GLN A 153 -0.82 19.58 29.50
C GLN A 153 -1.91 19.01 30.43
N GLN A 154 -1.83 17.73 30.83
CA GLN A 154 -2.82 17.14 31.74
C GLN A 154 -2.54 17.48 33.21
N GLN A 155 -1.27 17.65 33.60
CA GLN A 155 -0.88 18.01 34.97
C GLN A 155 -1.15 19.48 35.33
N GLN A 156 -0.93 20.43 34.41
CA GLN A 156 -1.22 21.85 34.67
C GLN A 156 -2.72 22.12 34.89
N ARG A 157 -3.60 21.35 34.23
CA ARG A 157 -5.05 21.51 34.34
C ARG A 157 -5.62 21.04 35.69
N GLN A 158 -4.93 20.14 36.39
CA GLN A 158 -5.29 19.71 37.74
C GLN A 158 -4.82 20.69 38.83
N GLN A 159 -3.68 21.37 38.63
CA GLN A 159 -3.14 22.32 39.61
C GLN A 159 -3.94 23.64 39.69
N GLN A 160 -4.56 24.09 38.59
CA GLN A 160 -5.36 25.32 38.57
C GLN A 160 -6.71 25.22 39.30
N GLN A 161 -7.21 24.02 39.60
CA GLN A 161 -8.50 23.85 40.29
C GLN A 161 -8.44 24.02 41.82
N GLN A 162 -7.24 24.11 42.42
CA GLN A 162 -7.08 24.23 43.88
C GLN A 162 -6.89 25.68 44.40
N GLN A 163 -6.83 26.70 43.52
CA GLN A 163 -6.50 28.08 43.94
C GLN A 163 -7.71 29.04 44.05
N ASN A 164 -8.93 28.62 43.70
CA ASN A 164 -10.13 29.48 43.80
C ASN A 164 -11.03 29.11 44.98
N GLN A 165 -10.73 29.68 46.16
CA GLN A 165 -11.74 29.95 47.20
C GLN A 165 -11.84 31.46 47.45
N PRO A 166 -13.03 32.03 47.69
CA PRO A 166 -13.25 33.47 47.62
C PRO A 166 -12.83 34.22 48.90
N ARG A 167 -12.14 35.36 48.74
CA ARG A 167 -12.04 36.41 49.76
C ARG A 167 -12.72 37.70 49.27
N LYS A 168 -13.37 38.41 50.19
CA LYS A 168 -14.28 39.55 49.93
C LYS A 168 -13.54 40.82 49.46
N PRO A 169 -14.18 41.69 48.65
CA PRO A 169 -13.56 42.90 48.09
C PRO A 169 -13.65 44.13 49.00
N LYS A 170 -12.75 45.09 48.76
CA LYS A 170 -12.94 46.53 49.06
C LYS A 170 -12.49 47.35 47.85
N ASN A 171 -13.29 48.33 47.48
CA ASN A 171 -13.15 49.30 46.39
C ASN A 171 -12.79 50.69 46.99
N PRO A 172 -12.66 51.83 46.26
CA PRO A 172 -12.52 52.06 44.80
C PRO A 172 -11.42 53.12 44.43
N GLN A 173 -11.51 53.68 43.20
CA GLN A 173 -10.85 54.87 42.60
C GLN A 173 -9.59 54.56 41.75
N SER A 174 -9.37 55.10 40.54
CA SER A 174 -10.19 55.95 39.62
C SER A 174 -9.61 55.83 38.17
N ALA A 175 -10.24 56.44 37.15
CA ALA A 175 -9.91 56.26 35.72
C ALA A 175 -10.10 57.59 34.92
N PRO A 176 -9.87 57.69 33.59
CA PRO A 176 -8.83 57.12 32.67
C PRO A 176 -8.07 58.32 31.99
N PRO A 177 -7.95 58.57 30.65
CA PRO A 177 -7.78 57.76 29.41
C PRO A 177 -6.65 58.26 28.43
N GLN A 178 -6.58 57.71 27.20
CA GLN A 178 -5.98 58.24 25.93
C GLN A 178 -4.44 58.10 25.69
N LEU A 179 -3.86 58.00 24.47
CA LEU A 179 -4.25 57.60 23.07
C LEU A 179 -2.98 57.43 22.16
N LEU A 180 -3.12 56.85 20.94
CA LEU A 180 -2.13 56.72 19.80
C LEU A 180 -0.89 55.79 20.03
N ALA A 181 -0.43 54.90 19.10
CA ALA A 181 0.15 55.03 17.73
C ALA A 181 1.60 55.62 17.76
N GLU A 182 2.66 55.20 17.03
CA GLU A 182 2.96 54.49 15.75
C GLU A 182 4.19 53.54 15.94
N LEU A 183 4.53 52.48 15.16
CA LEU A 183 4.97 52.32 13.75
C LEU A 183 6.39 52.86 13.39
N GLN A 184 7.15 52.04 12.63
CA GLN A 184 8.53 52.18 12.06
C GLN A 184 9.68 51.56 12.90
N THR A 185 10.55 50.63 12.46
CA THR A 185 11.38 50.40 11.23
C THR A 185 12.53 51.39 10.99
N VAL A 186 13.77 50.99 11.32
CA VAL A 186 15.03 51.04 10.52
C VAL A 186 16.18 50.44 11.38
N ALA A 187 16.96 49.45 10.95
CA ALA A 187 18.10 49.43 9.99
C ALA A 187 19.48 49.51 10.68
N ILE A 188 20.53 49.05 9.96
CA ILE A 188 21.86 48.66 10.45
C ILE A 188 22.86 49.84 10.36
N PRO A 189 23.92 49.89 11.21
CA PRO A 189 25.30 49.61 10.73
C PRO A 189 26.06 48.68 11.71
N ASP A 190 26.86 47.69 11.31
CA ASP A 190 28.03 47.63 10.41
C ASP A 190 29.32 48.25 11.04
N GLY A 191 30.46 47.54 10.94
CA GLY A 191 31.73 47.98 11.57
C GLY A 191 32.73 46.94 12.07
N SER A 192 33.15 45.98 11.24
CA SER A 192 34.51 45.36 11.14
C SER A 192 35.45 45.19 12.36
N ALA A 193 36.08 44.00 12.51
CA ALA A 193 37.54 43.81 12.24
C ALA A 193 38.15 42.41 12.57
N LYS A 194 39.10 41.98 11.69
CA LYS A 194 40.30 41.13 11.96
C LYS A 194 40.18 39.63 12.34
N GLY A 195 40.03 38.79 11.31
CA GLY A 195 41.11 37.95 10.74
C GLY A 195 41.85 36.86 11.57
N ALA A 196 41.80 35.61 11.09
CA ALA A 196 42.89 34.63 11.15
C ALA A 196 42.72 33.50 10.10
N LYS A 197 43.74 33.23 9.27
CA LYS A 197 43.76 32.05 8.37
C LYS A 197 44.21 30.81 9.14
N LYS A 198 43.46 29.70 9.08
CA LYS A 198 43.96 28.36 9.45
C LYS A 198 43.66 27.32 8.38
N LYS A 199 44.55 26.33 8.32
CA LYS A 199 44.72 25.37 7.21
C LYS A 199 43.63 24.30 7.22
N GLN A 200 43.26 23.81 6.03
CA GLN A 200 42.54 22.54 5.89
C GLN A 200 43.42 21.38 6.43
N PRO A 201 42.88 20.47 7.26
CA PRO A 201 43.41 19.13 7.38
C PRO A 201 42.78 18.25 6.29
N GLN A 202 43.61 17.58 5.51
CA GLN A 202 43.16 16.54 4.58
C GLN A 202 42.48 15.42 5.39
N GLN A 203 41.15 15.26 5.26
CA GLN A 203 40.47 14.12 5.83
C GLN A 203 40.65 12.90 4.93
N ASN A 204 41.43 11.96 5.46
CA ASN A 204 41.72 10.64 4.93
C ASN A 204 40.42 9.95 4.46
N GLN A 205 40.34 9.54 3.18
CA GLN A 205 39.16 8.88 2.65
C GLN A 205 38.94 7.55 3.39
N PRO A 206 37.78 7.30 4.02
CA PRO A 206 37.45 5.98 4.53
C PRO A 206 37.30 5.04 3.33
N ASN A 207 38.19 4.05 3.26
CA ASN A 207 38.30 3.07 2.19
C ASN A 207 36.94 2.36 2.01
N GLN A 208 36.17 2.72 0.96
CA GLN A 208 34.79 2.23 0.69
C GLN A 208 34.78 0.75 0.26
N ARG A 209 35.31 -0.13 1.10
CA ARG A 209 35.39 -1.56 0.82
C ARG A 209 34.05 -2.22 1.13
N LYS A 210 33.53 -2.93 0.14
CA LYS A 210 32.38 -3.84 0.32
C LYS A 210 32.74 -4.89 1.38
N CYS A 211 31.83 -5.09 2.33
CA CYS A 211 31.93 -6.08 3.38
C CYS A 211 32.14 -7.49 2.80
N LYS A 212 33.18 -8.21 3.23
CA LYS A 212 33.49 -9.56 2.70
C LYS A 212 32.45 -10.63 3.05
N ILE A 213 31.56 -10.35 4.01
CA ILE A 213 30.56 -11.28 4.53
C ILE A 213 29.29 -11.26 3.65
N CYS A 214 28.84 -10.08 3.21
CA CYS A 214 27.59 -9.94 2.44
C CYS A 214 27.67 -9.11 1.16
N GLY A 215 28.71 -8.29 0.97
CA GLY A 215 28.93 -7.48 -0.24
C GLY A 215 28.39 -6.05 -0.17
N HIS A 216 27.70 -5.66 0.89
CA HIS A 216 27.19 -4.30 1.11
C HIS A 216 28.26 -3.37 1.73
N LEU A 217 28.00 -2.06 1.76
CA LEU A 217 28.92 -1.05 2.29
C LEU A 217 28.69 -0.84 3.80
N HIS A 218 29.48 -1.53 4.62
CA HIS A 218 29.58 -1.34 6.08
C HIS A 218 30.85 -1.99 6.63
N VAL A 219 31.17 -1.74 7.90
CA VAL A 219 32.27 -2.40 8.61
C VAL A 219 31.91 -3.87 8.89
N GLU A 220 32.84 -4.81 8.70
CA GLU A 220 32.56 -6.26 8.82
C GLU A 220 32.02 -6.67 10.19
N SER A 221 32.39 -5.96 11.26
CA SER A 221 31.89 -6.17 12.63
C SER A 221 30.40 -5.84 12.83
N GLU A 222 29.83 -4.98 11.99
CA GLU A 222 28.42 -4.57 12.04
C GLU A 222 27.54 -5.43 11.12
N CYS A 223 28.13 -6.41 10.43
CA CYS A 223 27.40 -7.22 9.45
C CYS A 223 26.39 -8.17 10.14
N PRO A 224 25.07 -8.06 9.86
CA PRO A 224 24.07 -8.98 10.40
C PRO A 224 24.30 -10.45 10.02
N HIS A 225 25.11 -10.69 8.98
CA HIS A 225 25.43 -12.01 8.45
C HIS A 225 26.78 -12.56 8.95
N MET A 226 27.43 -11.95 9.94
CA MET A 226 28.75 -12.37 10.45
C MET A 226 28.82 -13.86 10.84
N GLY A 227 27.73 -14.42 11.38
CA GLY A 227 27.61 -15.85 11.71
C GLY A 227 27.00 -16.74 10.60
N ALA A 228 26.63 -16.17 9.44
CA ALA A 228 25.86 -16.88 8.42
C ALA A 228 26.69 -17.99 7.73
N SER A 229 26.02 -19.12 7.45
CA SER A 229 26.56 -20.19 6.62
C SER A 229 26.20 -19.94 5.15
N CYS A 230 27.19 -19.99 4.27
CA CYS A 230 26.97 -19.83 2.83
C CYS A 230 26.17 -21.02 2.27
N PHE A 231 25.02 -20.77 1.64
CA PHE A 231 24.21 -21.83 1.03
C PHE A 231 24.91 -22.60 -0.10
N MET A 232 25.94 -22.02 -0.73
CA MET A 232 26.69 -22.66 -1.84
C MET A 232 27.79 -23.59 -1.34
N CYS A 233 28.69 -23.11 -0.46
CA CYS A 233 29.86 -23.88 0.01
C CYS A 233 29.73 -24.42 1.44
N ARG A 234 28.64 -24.11 2.14
CA ARG A 234 28.32 -24.50 3.54
C ARG A 234 29.30 -24.00 4.61
N LYS A 235 30.29 -23.18 4.25
CA LYS A 235 31.24 -22.53 5.17
C LYS A 235 30.60 -21.30 5.84
N LYS A 236 30.97 -21.02 7.09
CA LYS A 236 30.51 -19.84 7.85
C LYS A 236 31.29 -18.57 7.49
N GLY A 237 30.71 -17.42 7.82
CA GLY A 237 31.35 -16.10 7.69
C GLY A 237 31.14 -15.39 6.36
N HIS A 238 30.27 -15.91 5.47
CA HIS A 238 29.82 -15.21 4.27
C HIS A 238 28.52 -15.81 3.70
N ILE A 239 27.81 -15.06 2.87
CA ILE A 239 26.61 -15.53 2.15
C ILE A 239 26.88 -15.83 0.67
N ALA A 240 25.90 -16.45 -0.01
CA ALA A 240 26.02 -16.94 -1.39
C ALA A 240 26.33 -15.86 -2.44
N SER A 241 26.00 -14.59 -2.18
CA SER A 241 26.27 -13.45 -3.08
C SER A 241 27.77 -13.16 -3.26
N VAL A 242 28.58 -13.39 -2.22
CA VAL A 242 30.02 -13.08 -2.18
C VAL A 242 30.90 -14.35 -2.08
N CYS A 243 30.31 -15.52 -2.31
CA CYS A 243 31.02 -16.79 -2.25
C CYS A 243 32.10 -16.91 -3.33
N ARG A 244 33.37 -16.99 -2.93
CA ARG A 244 34.51 -17.14 -3.87
C ARG A 244 34.47 -18.44 -4.67
N GLU A 245 33.93 -19.52 -4.10
CA GLU A 245 33.78 -20.80 -4.82
C GLU A 245 32.77 -20.71 -5.98
N LYS A 246 31.82 -19.77 -5.93
CA LYS A 246 30.90 -19.46 -7.04
C LYS A 246 31.63 -18.81 -8.22
N ILE A 247 32.64 -17.98 -7.95
CA ILE A 247 33.39 -17.22 -8.95
C ILE A 247 34.33 -18.15 -9.75
N ILE A 248 34.90 -19.17 -9.11
CA ILE A 248 35.89 -20.08 -9.73
C ILE A 248 35.24 -21.10 -10.68
N LYS A 249 33.96 -21.48 -10.48
CA LYS A 249 33.31 -22.56 -11.23
C LYS A 249 32.55 -22.14 -12.50
N GLY A 250 32.54 -20.85 -12.86
CA GLY A 250 32.04 -20.36 -14.17
C GLY A 250 30.56 -20.64 -14.51
N GLN A 251 29.75 -21.12 -13.57
CA GLN A 251 28.35 -21.48 -13.80
C GLN A 251 27.43 -20.28 -13.56
N SER A 252 27.06 -19.59 -14.64
CA SER A 252 25.79 -18.85 -14.70
C SER A 252 24.64 -19.84 -14.82
N TRP A 253 23.65 -19.79 -13.92
CA TRP A 253 22.39 -20.52 -14.17
C TRP A 253 21.15 -19.79 -13.66
N SER A 254 20.04 -20.23 -14.24
CA SER A 254 18.72 -19.59 -14.28
C SER A 254 18.01 -19.45 -12.93
N PHE A 255 16.97 -18.61 -12.96
CA PHE A 255 15.88 -18.52 -11.98
C PHE A 255 15.42 -19.92 -11.51
N TYR A 256 15.22 -20.05 -10.20
CA TYR A 256 14.96 -21.34 -9.55
C TYR A 256 13.50 -21.79 -9.76
N GLU A 257 13.30 -22.87 -10.52
CA GLU A 257 11.99 -23.52 -10.67
C GLU A 257 11.76 -24.50 -9.51
N PRO A 258 10.64 -24.38 -8.75
CA PRO A 258 10.39 -25.24 -7.59
C PRO A 258 10.04 -26.68 -7.99
N PRO A 259 10.43 -27.69 -7.19
CA PRO A 259 10.24 -29.10 -7.55
C PRO A 259 8.76 -29.52 -7.53
N GLN A 260 8.32 -30.13 -8.63
CA GLN A 260 6.97 -30.66 -8.79
C GLN A 260 6.64 -31.78 -7.76
N PRO A 261 5.43 -31.83 -7.19
CA PRO A 261 5.04 -32.86 -6.24
C PRO A 261 4.93 -34.25 -6.90
N ARG A 262 5.46 -35.28 -6.22
CA ARG A 262 5.37 -36.68 -6.69
C ARG A 262 3.93 -37.16 -6.72
N LYS A 263 3.49 -37.65 -7.89
CA LYS A 263 2.21 -38.35 -8.06
C LYS A 263 2.19 -39.59 -7.16
N ARG A 264 1.22 -39.69 -6.26
CA ARG A 264 0.86 -40.97 -5.61
C ARG A 264 0.02 -41.77 -6.61
N ASN A 265 0.42 -43.00 -6.89
CA ASN A 265 -0.45 -43.95 -7.59
C ASN A 265 -1.66 -44.23 -6.69
N ILE A 266 -2.85 -43.85 -7.15
CA ILE A 266 -4.11 -44.32 -6.61
C ILE A 266 -4.45 -45.58 -7.39
N PHE A 267 -4.47 -46.72 -6.69
CA PHE A 267 -4.88 -48.00 -7.24
C PHE A 267 -6.41 -47.97 -7.38
N VAL A 268 -6.92 -48.15 -8.60
CA VAL A 268 -8.36 -48.18 -8.87
C VAL A 268 -8.88 -49.56 -8.45
N MET A 269 -9.85 -49.61 -7.53
CA MET A 269 -10.68 -50.79 -7.34
C MET A 269 -12.01 -50.56 -8.05
N GLU A 270 -12.39 -51.50 -8.91
CA GLU A 270 -13.67 -51.49 -9.63
C GLU A 270 -14.82 -51.84 -8.66
N PRO A 271 -16.03 -51.28 -8.87
CA PRO A 271 -17.21 -51.68 -8.11
C PRO A 271 -17.79 -52.99 -8.67
N ALA A 272 -17.86 -54.02 -7.82
CA ALA A 272 -18.62 -55.24 -8.12
C ALA A 272 -20.13 -54.98 -7.97
N TRP A 273 -20.90 -55.57 -8.88
CA TRP A 273 -22.37 -55.53 -8.88
C TRP A 273 -22.94 -56.42 -7.78
N TYR A 274 -24.00 -55.95 -7.10
CA TYR A 274 -25.22 -56.70 -6.76
C TYR A 274 -26.33 -55.76 -6.31
#